data_AF-A0A2R6C260-F1
#
_entry.id   AF-A0A2R6C260-F1
#
_cell.length_a   1.000
_cell.length_b   1.000
_cell.length_c   1.000
_cell.angle_alpha   90.00
_cell.angle_beta   90.00
_cell.angle_gamma   90.00
#
_symmetry.space_group_name_H-M   'P 1'
#
loop_
_entity.id
_entity.type
_entity.pdbx_description
1 polymer ?
#
loop_
_entity_poly.entity_id
_entity_poly.type
_entity_poly.pdbx_seq_one_letter_code
_entity_poly.pdbx_strand_id
1 'polypeptide(L)'
;MPKLPNNIVHKAALYYAAYKLTLRGWGVEVKPSGEKGADLVIYDRRGDRRKRHTVKVKGLQERHACVFEDREDIETLPEYVIVVRVNPEKPEEEPEVFVLNRDTVKKRVQGIYLKSKRL
;
A
#
# COMPACT_ATOMS: atom_id res chain seq x y z
N MET A 1 13.30 9.93 17.31
CA MET A 1 14.37 9.43 16.38
C MET A 1 14.35 10.29 15.13
N PRO A 2 15.46 10.51 14.38
CA PRO A 2 15.38 11.22 13.11
C PRO A 2 14.47 10.48 12.13
N LYS A 3 13.77 11.24 11.27
CA LYS A 3 12.84 10.72 10.26
C LYS A 3 13.57 9.70 9.38
N LEU A 4 13.01 8.50 9.25
CA LEU A 4 13.60 7.48 8.40
C LEU A 4 13.53 7.90 6.92
N PRO A 5 14.52 7.52 6.10
CA PRO A 5 14.43 7.67 4.66
C PRO A 5 13.20 6.97 4.07
N ASN A 6 12.54 7.59 3.08
CA ASN A 6 11.29 7.08 2.50
C ASN A 6 11.42 5.65 1.94
N ASN A 7 12.58 5.29 1.39
CA ASN A 7 12.85 3.94 0.90
C ASN A 7 12.88 2.90 2.03
N ILE A 8 13.40 3.25 3.21
CA ILE A 8 13.40 2.37 4.39
C ILE A 8 11.97 2.19 4.90
N VAL A 9 11.20 3.27 4.98
CA VAL A 9 9.78 3.24 5.37
C VAL A 9 8.96 2.38 4.43
N HIS A 10 9.13 2.55 3.12
CA HIS A 10 8.42 1.77 2.12
C HIS A 10 8.78 0.27 2.23
N LYS A 11 10.06 -0.07 2.39
CA LYS A 11 10.49 -1.47 2.60
C LYS A 11 9.91 -2.07 3.89
N ALA A 12 9.94 -1.33 4.99
CA ALA A 12 9.34 -1.78 6.25
C ALA A 12 7.85 -2.06 6.09
N ALA A 13 7.11 -1.14 5.46
CA ALA A 13 5.71 -1.31 5.13
C ALA A 13 5.45 -2.54 4.24
N LEU A 14 6.24 -2.69 3.17
CA LEU A 14 6.13 -3.79 2.20
C LEU A 14 6.29 -5.16 2.86
N TYR A 15 7.36 -5.35 3.62
CA TYR A 15 7.63 -6.62 4.29
C TYR A 15 6.65 -6.90 5.42
N TYR A 16 6.25 -5.86 6.17
CA TYR A 16 5.23 -6.02 7.20
C TYR A 16 3.86 -6.43 6.63
N ALA A 17 3.43 -5.80 5.54
CA ALA A 17 2.20 -6.17 4.84
C ALA A 17 2.27 -7.63 4.33
N ALA A 18 3.39 -8.01 3.69
CA ALA A 18 3.61 -9.37 3.23
C ALA A 18 3.57 -10.40 4.36
N TYR A 19 4.20 -10.10 5.50
CA TYR A 19 4.16 -10.93 6.70
C TYR A 19 2.72 -11.10 7.23
N LYS A 20 1.99 -10.00 7.40
CA LYS A 20 0.61 -10.01 7.89
C LYS A 20 -0.36 -10.74 6.94
N LEU A 21 -0.17 -10.64 5.63
CA LEU A 21 -0.93 -11.40 4.63
C LEU A 21 -0.62 -12.89 4.70
N THR A 22 0.66 -13.26 4.84
CA THR A 22 1.11 -14.64 4.97
C THR A 22 0.53 -15.31 6.23
N LEU A 23 0.53 -14.61 7.37
CA LEU A 23 -0.11 -15.10 8.60
C LEU A 23 -1.62 -15.35 8.44
N ARG A 24 -2.27 -14.64 7.51
CA ARG A 24 -3.69 -14.83 7.17
C ARG A 24 -3.92 -15.92 6.11
N GLY A 25 -2.88 -16.66 5.73
CA GLY A 25 -2.98 -17.80 4.83
C GLY A 25 -2.80 -17.47 3.34
N TRP A 26 -2.54 -16.21 2.99
CA TRP A 26 -2.27 -15.83 1.60
C TRP A 26 -0.86 -16.25 1.18
N GLY A 27 -0.71 -16.68 -0.07
CA GLY A 27 0.58 -16.73 -0.74
C GLY A 27 0.93 -15.32 -1.19
N VAL A 28 2.19 -14.91 -1.01
CA VAL A 28 2.62 -13.55 -1.30
C VAL A 28 3.87 -13.59 -2.15
N GLU A 29 3.83 -12.88 -3.27
CA GLU A 29 4.99 -12.58 -4.10
C GLU A 29 5.29 -11.08 -4.03
N VAL A 30 6.51 -10.75 -3.62
CA VAL A 30 7.02 -9.37 -3.63
C VAL A 30 7.55 -9.08 -5.03
N LYS A 31 7.07 -8.02 -5.66
CA LYS A 31 7.53 -7.62 -6.98
C LYS A 31 8.84 -6.83 -6.92
N PRO A 32 9.74 -6.98 -7.90
CA PRO A 32 10.90 -6.12 -8.04
C PRO A 32 10.47 -4.65 -8.12
N SER A 33 11.23 -3.78 -7.45
CA SER A 33 11.02 -2.33 -7.54
C SER A 33 11.08 -1.87 -9.00
N GLY A 34 10.04 -1.18 -9.47
CA GLY A 34 9.97 -0.65 -10.84
C GLY A 34 9.02 -1.41 -11.77
N GLU A 35 8.45 -2.56 -11.36
CA GLU A 35 7.28 -3.10 -12.06
C GLU A 35 6.08 -2.15 -11.87
N LYS A 36 5.53 -1.63 -12.97
CA LYS A 36 4.45 -0.63 -12.91
C LYS A 36 3.23 -1.18 -12.17
N GLY A 37 2.73 -0.41 -11.21
CA GLY A 37 1.42 -0.59 -10.58
C GLY A 37 1.45 -1.33 -9.23
N ALA A 38 2.00 -2.55 -9.15
CA ALA A 38 1.85 -3.41 -7.96
C ALA A 38 3.17 -3.70 -7.24
N ASP A 39 3.15 -3.63 -5.92
CA ASP A 39 4.30 -4.00 -5.07
C ASP A 39 4.21 -5.46 -4.60
N LEU A 40 3.00 -5.99 -4.44
CA LEU A 40 2.74 -7.40 -4.11
C LEU A 40 1.73 -8.03 -5.07
N VAL A 41 1.88 -9.33 -5.27
CA VAL A 41 0.82 -10.21 -5.78
C VAL A 41 0.46 -11.21 -4.69
N ILE A 42 -0.83 -11.28 -4.34
CA ILE A 42 -1.35 -12.25 -3.38
C ILE A 42 -2.22 -13.28 -4.08
N TYR A 43 -2.23 -14.50 -3.58
CA TYR A 43 -3.07 -15.57 -4.12
C TYR A 43 -3.51 -16.51 -3.01
N ASP A 44 -4.65 -17.15 -3.20
CA ASP A 44 -5.14 -18.15 -2.27
C ASP A 44 -4.23 -19.39 -2.34
N ARG A 45 -3.64 -19.77 -1.19
CA ARG A 45 -2.82 -20.98 -1.08
C ARG A 45 -3.65 -22.26 -1.01
N ARG A 46 -4.90 -22.17 -0.57
CA ARG A 46 -5.82 -23.30 -0.35
C ARG A 46 -6.79 -23.48 -1.53
N GLY A 47 -6.93 -22.47 -2.38
CA GLY A 47 -7.83 -22.44 -3.53
C GLY A 47 -7.11 -22.39 -4.87
N ASP A 48 -7.75 -21.74 -5.85
CA ASP A 48 -7.22 -21.61 -7.20
C ASP A 48 -6.04 -20.62 -7.24
N ARG A 49 -4.83 -21.14 -7.36
CA ARG A 49 -3.59 -20.35 -7.52
C ARG A 49 -3.61 -19.43 -8.75
N ARG A 50 -4.55 -19.61 -9.69
CA ARG A 50 -4.75 -18.72 -10.83
C ARG A 50 -5.46 -17.42 -10.44
N LYS A 51 -6.17 -17.38 -9.30
CA LYS A 51 -6.75 -16.14 -8.75
C LYS A 51 -5.68 -15.37 -8.00
N ARG A 52 -5.03 -14.48 -8.75
CA ARG A 52 -3.98 -13.58 -8.26
C ARG A 52 -4.58 -12.19 -8.13
N HIS A 53 -4.31 -11.55 -7.00
CA HIS A 53 -4.72 -10.18 -6.73
C HIS A 53 -3.49 -9.29 -6.61
N THR A 54 -3.59 -8.10 -7.17
CA THR A 54 -2.51 -7.11 -7.19
C THR A 54 -2.67 -6.10 -6.05
N VAL A 55 -1.57 -5.75 -5.40
CA VAL A 55 -1.58 -4.85 -4.23
C VAL A 55 -0.47 -3.80 -4.35
N LYS A 56 -0.82 -2.53 -4.11
CA LYS A 56 0.13 -1.44 -3.85
C LYS A 56 0.33 -1.28 -2.35
N VAL A 57 1.56 -1.08 -1.90
CA VAL A 57 1.89 -0.78 -0.51
C VAL A 57 2.42 0.66 -0.41
N LYS A 58 1.81 1.46 0.47
CA LYS A 58 2.30 2.81 0.82
C LYS A 58 2.72 2.81 2.29
N GLY A 59 3.93 3.29 2.55
CA GLY A 59 4.45 3.43 3.91
C GLY A 59 4.34 4.88 4.38
N LEU A 60 3.91 5.09 5.62
CA LEU A 60 3.83 6.40 6.27
C LEU A 60 4.54 6.36 7.63
N GLN A 61 5.17 7.46 8.04
CA GLN A 61 5.70 7.61 9.40
C GLN A 61 4.77 8.42 10.32
N GLU A 62 4.07 9.38 9.75
CA GLU A 62 3.22 10.35 10.47
C GLU A 62 1.75 10.17 10.07
N ARG A 63 0.83 10.69 10.89
CA ARG A 63 -0.61 10.74 10.56
C ARG A 63 -0.88 11.85 9.53
N HIS A 64 -0.54 11.58 8.29
CA HIS A 64 -0.80 12.46 7.15
C HIS A 64 -1.55 11.76 6.03
N ALA A 65 -2.11 12.56 5.11
CA ALA A 65 -2.76 12.04 3.92
C ALA A 65 -1.75 11.24 3.08
N CYS A 66 -2.15 10.04 2.64
CA CYS A 66 -1.38 9.28 1.66
C CYS A 66 -1.50 9.98 0.30
N VAL A 67 -0.38 10.44 -0.25
CA VAL A 67 -0.34 11.13 -1.54
C VAL A 67 -0.18 10.11 -2.67
N PHE A 68 -0.99 10.30 -3.71
CA PHE A 68 -0.83 9.67 -5.02
C PHE A 68 -0.35 10.79 -5.95
N GLU A 69 0.76 10.55 -6.65
CA GLU A 69 1.58 11.64 -7.23
C GLU A 69 0.91 12.28 -8.45
N ASP A 70 0.22 11.48 -9.25
CA ASP A 70 -0.47 11.96 -10.44
C ASP A 70 -1.69 11.10 -10.82
N ARG A 71 -2.35 11.50 -11.91
CA ARG A 71 -3.50 10.80 -12.46
C ARG A 71 -3.15 9.41 -12.99
N GLU A 72 -1.93 9.21 -13.50
CA GLU A 72 -1.45 7.94 -14.03
C GLU A 72 -1.25 6.91 -12.89
N ASP A 73 -0.72 7.34 -11.74
CA ASP A 73 -0.60 6.56 -10.49
C ASP A 73 -1.98 6.06 -10.05
N ILE A 74 -3.02 6.92 -10.16
CA ILE A 74 -4.39 6.56 -9.81
C ILE A 74 -5.02 5.60 -10.83
N GLU A 75 -4.81 5.85 -12.13
CA GLU A 75 -5.40 5.04 -13.20
C GLU A 75 -4.82 3.62 -13.22
N THR A 76 -3.54 3.48 -12.90
CA THR A 76 -2.78 2.21 -12.85
C THR A 76 -2.79 1.53 -11.48
N LEU A 77 -3.56 2.05 -10.51
CA LEU A 77 -3.68 1.43 -9.19
C LEU A 77 -3.99 -0.06 -9.29
N PRO A 78 -3.36 -0.92 -8.47
CA PRO A 78 -3.74 -2.31 -8.27
C PRO A 78 -5.16 -2.47 -7.72
N GLU A 79 -5.60 -3.71 -7.56
CA GLU A 79 -6.91 -4.01 -6.97
C GLU A 79 -7.02 -3.50 -5.53
N TYR A 80 -5.93 -3.62 -4.77
CA TYR A 80 -5.87 -3.18 -3.39
C TYR A 80 -4.72 -2.20 -3.15
N VAL A 81 -4.94 -1.30 -2.20
CA VAL A 81 -3.89 -0.45 -1.62
C VAL A 81 -3.84 -0.75 -0.13
N ILE A 82 -2.67 -1.14 0.35
CA ILE A 82 -2.38 -1.30 1.78
C ILE A 82 -1.52 -0.12 2.21
N VAL A 83 -2.00 0.66 3.17
CA VAL A 83 -1.24 1.71 3.82
C VAL A 83 -0.78 1.19 5.17
N VAL A 84 0.53 1.20 5.40
CA VAL A 84 1.12 0.82 6.69
C VAL A 84 1.75 2.06 7.30
N ARG A 85 1.31 2.42 8.51
CA ARG A 85 1.96 3.47 9.29
C ARG A 85 2.97 2.86 10.23
N VAL A 86 4.25 3.00 9.89
CA VAL A 86 5.38 2.58 10.72
C VAL A 86 5.71 3.69 11.71
N ASN A 87 5.86 3.35 13.00
CA ASN A 87 6.27 4.29 14.03
C ASN A 87 7.74 4.03 14.40
N PRO A 88 8.71 4.76 13.83
CA PRO A 88 10.13 4.53 14.13
C PRO A 88 10.49 4.90 15.57
N GLU A 89 9.68 5.71 16.26
CA GLU A 89 9.93 6.09 17.65
C GLU A 89 9.48 5.03 18.65
N LYS A 90 8.61 4.13 18.21
CA LYS A 90 8.08 3.01 19.00
C LYS A 90 8.04 1.73 18.15
N PRO A 91 9.21 1.19 17.78
CA PRO A 91 9.31 0.04 16.87
C PRO A 91 8.67 -1.25 17.42
N GLU A 92 8.44 -1.33 18.73
CA GLU A 92 7.74 -2.40 19.42
C GLU A 92 6.22 -2.35 19.27
N GLU A 93 5.64 -1.18 18.95
CA GLU A 93 4.21 -1.06 18.71
C GLU A 93 3.84 -1.66 17.35
N GLU A 94 2.71 -2.36 17.31
CA GLU A 94 2.20 -2.91 16.05
C GLU A 94 1.85 -1.78 15.07
N PRO A 95 2.39 -1.77 13.83
CA PRO A 95 2.05 -0.78 12.83
C PRO A 95 0.55 -0.75 12.53
N GLU A 96 -0.01 0.46 12.39
CA GLU A 96 -1.39 0.63 11.94
C GLU A 96 -1.51 0.28 10.45
N VAL A 97 -2.55 -0.47 10.08
CA VAL A 97 -2.78 -0.95 8.72
C VAL A 97 -4.17 -0.52 8.24
N PHE A 98 -4.20 0.06 7.04
CA PHE A 98 -5.43 0.39 6.33
C PHE A 98 -5.44 -0.35 5.00
N VAL A 99 -6.53 -1.05 4.71
CA VAL A 99 -6.72 -1.76 3.44
C VAL A 99 -7.87 -1.11 2.69
N LEU A 100 -7.60 -0.72 1.45
CA LEU A 100 -8.55 -0.04 0.57
C LEU A 100 -8.61 -0.79 -0.76
N ASN A 101 -9.80 -0.89 -1.35
CA ASN A 101 -9.91 -1.30 -2.75
C ASN A 101 -9.68 -0.10 -3.68
N ARG A 102 -9.31 -0.39 -4.93
CA ARG A 102 -9.06 0.61 -5.98
C ARG A 102 -10.17 1.65 -6.07
N ASP A 103 -11.43 1.22 -6.08
CA ASP A 103 -12.57 2.11 -6.29
C ASP A 103 -12.75 3.11 -5.15
N THR A 104 -12.49 2.68 -3.91
CA THR A 104 -12.52 3.55 -2.74
C THR A 104 -11.44 4.62 -2.84
N VAL A 105 -10.23 4.24 -3.29
CA VAL A 105 -9.13 5.20 -3.50
C VAL A 105 -9.49 6.19 -4.61
N LYS A 106 -9.93 5.70 -5.78
CA LYS A 106 -10.31 6.55 -6.92
C LYS A 106 -11.38 7.57 -6.54
N LYS A 107 -12.44 7.14 -5.83
CA LYS A 107 -13.51 8.04 -5.36
C LYS A 107 -13.00 9.15 -4.44
N ARG A 108 -12.10 8.81 -3.50
CA ARG A 108 -11.57 9.78 -2.54
C ARG A 108 -10.57 10.74 -3.17
N VAL A 109 -9.70 10.26 -4.05
CA VAL A 109 -8.66 11.09 -4.69
C VAL A 109 -9.26 11.98 -5.79
N GLN A 110 -10.19 11.50 -6.61
CA GLN A 110 -10.93 12.35 -7.56
C GLN A 110 -11.68 13.49 -6.86
N GLY A 111 -12.25 13.24 -5.67
CA GLY A 111 -12.88 14.26 -4.85
C GLY A 111 -11.92 15.37 -4.38
N ILE A 112 -10.62 15.10 -4.28
CA ILE A 112 -9.59 16.08 -3.91
C ILE A 112 -9.15 16.89 -5.14
N TYR A 113 -8.87 16.22 -6.27
CA TYR A 113 -8.51 16.89 -7.53
C TYR A 113 -9.60 17.81 -8.07
N LEU A 114 -10.88 17.42 -7.94
CA LEU A 114 -12.01 18.27 -8.35
C LEU A 114 -12.18 19.50 -7.45
N LYS A 115 -11.75 19.44 -6.19
CA LYS A 115 -11.76 20.59 -5.28
C LYS A 115 -10.58 21.53 -5.52
N SER A 116 -9.40 21.01 -5.85
CA SER A 116 -8.22 21.86 -6.11
C SER A 116 -8.31 22.65 -7.42
N LYS A 117 -9.11 22.20 -8.40
CA LYS A 117 -9.37 22.94 -9.65
C LYS A 117 -10.47 24.01 -9.55
N ARG A 118 -11.15 24.11 -8.40
CA ARG A 118 -12.23 25.08 -8.16
C ARG A 118 -11.78 26.27 -7.28
N LEU A 119 -10.50 26.32 -6.90
CA LEU A 119 -9.84 27.43 -6.22
C LEU A 119 -8.89 28.11 -7.21
#